data_AF-A0A0C1GSK2-F1
#
_entry.id   AF-A0A0C1GSK2-F1
#
_cell.length_a   1.000
_cell.length_b   1.000
_cell.length_c   1.000
_cell.angle_alpha   90.00
_cell.angle_beta   90.00
_cell.angle_gamma   90.00
#
_symmetry.space_group_name_H-M   'P 1'
#
loop_
_entity.id
_entity.type
_entity.pdbx_description
1 polymer ?
#
loop_
_entity_poly.entity_id
_entity_poly.type
_entity_poly.pdbx_seq_one_letter_code
_entity_poly.pdbx_strand_id
1 'polypeptide(L)' 'MEEYTLLRQFADSWMLLLLFVFFIGIVIWVFRPGASKEYKDTANIPFRHTDAPAPTRDPAKSSHGGDDNPAESKEARQ' A
#
# COMPACT_ATOMS: atom_id res chain seq x y z
N MET A 1 -41.93 25.00 39.66
CA MET A 1 -40.48 24.92 39.41
C MET A 1 -40.04 23.52 38.96
N GLU A 2 -40.99 22.63 38.65
CA GLU A 2 -40.71 21.23 38.27
C GLU A 2 -40.06 21.10 36.87
N GLU A 3 -40.60 21.82 35.87
CA GLU A 3 -40.14 21.79 34.46
C GLU A 3 -38.68 22.27 34.28
N TYR A 4 -38.30 23.34 34.98
CA TYR A 4 -36.95 23.91 34.91
C TYR A 4 -35.91 22.93 35.47
N THR A 5 -36.23 22.25 36.58
CA THR A 5 -35.37 21.23 37.18
C THR A 5 -35.17 20.05 36.23
N LEU A 6 -36.23 19.58 35.59
CA LEU A 6 -36.17 18.49 34.61
C LEU A 6 -35.27 18.84 33.42
N LEU A 7 -35.50 20.01 32.81
CA LEU A 7 -34.71 20.47 31.67
C LEU A 7 -33.25 20.71 32.03
N ARG A 8 -32.98 21.18 33.26
CA ARG A 8 -31.62 21.43 33.74
C ARG A 8 -30.84 20.14 34.02
N GLN A 9 -31.45 19.15 34.67
CA GLN A 9 -30.78 17.86 34.90
C GLN A 9 -30.43 17.16 33.58
N PHE A 10 -31.31 17.28 32.59
CA PHE A 10 -31.03 16.81 31.24
C PHE A 10 -29.85 17.58 30.63
N ALA A 11 -29.88 18.92 30.66
CA ALA A 11 -28.83 19.79 30.13
C ALA A 11 -27.44 19.53 30.74
N ASP A 12 -27.36 19.32 32.07
CA ASP A 12 -26.09 19.08 32.77
C ASP A 12 -25.44 17.73 32.37
N SER A 13 -26.20 16.79 31.79
CA SER A 13 -25.70 15.45 31.42
C SER A 13 -25.05 15.37 30.03
N TRP A 14 -25.20 16.39 29.18
CA TRP A 14 -24.81 16.33 27.77
C TRP A 14 -23.30 16.29 27.54
N MET A 15 -22.53 17.02 28.35
CA MET A 15 -21.06 17.03 28.21
C MET A 15 -20.46 15.65 28.51
N LEU A 16 -20.99 14.95 29.52
CA LEU A 16 -20.58 13.60 29.87
C LEU A 16 -20.89 12.61 28.74
N LEU A 17 -22.08 12.72 28.12
CA LEU A 17 -22.45 11.90 26.96
C LEU A 17 -21.55 12.17 25.76
N LEU A 18 -21.21 13.43 25.47
CA LEU A 18 -20.30 13.78 24.38
C LEU A 18 -18.94 13.07 24.58
N LEU A 19 -18.33 13.20 25.75
CA LEU A 19 -17.04 12.58 26.06
C LEU A 19 -17.11 11.05 25.99
N PHE A 20 -18.21 10.45 26.44
CA PHE A 20 -18.43 9.01 26.36
C PHE A 20 -18.52 8.52 24.92
N VAL A 21 -19.31 9.18 24.07
CA VAL A 21 -19.43 8.85 22.64
C VAL A 21 -18.11 9.09 21.91
N PHE A 22 -17.41 10.20 22.21
CA PHE A 22 -16.10 10.50 21.66
C PHE A 22 -15.09 9.40 22.00
N PHE A 23 -15.04 8.98 23.27
CA PHE A 23 -14.18 7.89 23.72
C PHE A 23 -14.45 6.60 22.95
N ILE A 24 -15.72 6.19 22.84
CA ILE A 24 -16.10 5.01 22.04
C ILE A 24 -15.70 5.19 20.57
N GLY A 25 -15.87 6.39 20.01
CA GLY A 25 -15.45 6.73 18.66
C GLY A 25 -13.95 6.51 18.44
N ILE A 26 -13.11 6.95 19.38
CA ILE A 26 -11.66 6.72 19.35
C ILE A 26 -11.33 5.23 19.46
N VAL A 27 -11.98 4.50 20.38
CA VAL A 27 -11.78 3.06 20.54
C VAL A 27 -12.08 2.32 19.23
N ILE A 28 -13.24 2.59 18.61
CA ILE A 28 -13.63 2.00 17.32
C ILE A 28 -12.65 2.39 16.22
N TRP A 29 -12.19 3.64 16.19
CA TRP A 29 -11.23 4.13 15.20
C TRP A 29 -9.87 3.45 15.31
N VAL A 30 -9.36 3.23 16.52
CA VAL A 30 -8.10 2.49 16.75
C VAL A 30 -8.23 1.03 16.29
N PHE A 31 -9.37 0.41 16.55
CA PHE A 31 -9.63 -0.97 16.11
C PHE A 31 -10.01 -1.07 14.62
N ARG A 32 -10.24 0.04 13.90
CA ARG A 32 -10.55 0.04 12.46
C ARG A 32 -9.32 -0.48 11.69
N PRO A 33 -9.39 -1.68 11.08
CA PRO A 33 -8.25 -2.29 10.38
C PRO A 33 -8.10 -1.70 8.96
N GLY A 34 -8.03 -0.37 8.85
CA GLY A 34 -7.99 0.35 7.58
C GLY A 34 -6.58 0.62 7.06
N ALA A 35 -5.58 0.69 7.94
CA ALA A 35 -4.21 1.04 7.57
C ALA A 35 -3.41 -0.15 7.02
N SER A 36 -3.87 -1.39 7.23
CA SER A 36 -3.09 -2.61 6.91
C SER A 36 -2.99 -2.94 5.40
N LYS A 37 -3.78 -2.32 4.53
CA LYS A 37 -3.89 -2.78 3.14
C LYS A 37 -2.68 -2.40 2.27
N GLU A 38 -2.05 -1.26 2.55
CA GLU A 38 -0.86 -0.79 1.82
C GLU A 38 0.44 -1.41 2.35
N TYR A 39 0.53 -1.71 3.65
CA TYR A 39 1.75 -2.29 4.23
C TYR A 39 2.03 -3.72 3.74
N LYS A 40 1.01 -4.46 3.29
CA LYS A 40 1.18 -5.82 2.76
C LYS A 40 1.93 -5.86 1.43
N ASP A 41 1.80 -4.82 0.61
CA ASP A 41 2.41 -4.77 -0.72
C ASP A 41 3.89 -4.37 -0.62
N THR A 42 4.21 -3.37 0.20
CA THR A 42 5.59 -2.93 0.47
C THR A 42 6.41 -3.99 1.22
N ALA A 43 5.81 -4.69 2.20
CA ALA A 43 6.49 -5.73 2.95
C ALA A 43 6.81 -6.98 2.09
N ASN A 44 6.12 -7.18 0.97
CA ASN A 44 6.39 -8.29 0.04
C ASN A 44 7.50 -7.97 -0.97
N ILE A 45 7.99 -6.73 -1.06
CA ILE A 45 9.05 -6.37 -2.01
C ILE A 45 10.34 -7.20 -1.78
N PRO A 46 10.84 -7.41 -0.55
CA PRO A 46 12.05 -8.21 -0.32
C PRO A 46 11.83 -9.72 -0.52
N PHE A 47 10.61 -10.22 -0.24
CA PHE A 47 10.27 -11.65 -0.29
C PHE A 47 9.69 -12.12 -1.63
N ARG A 48 9.35 -11.21 -2.55
CA ARG A 48 8.83 -11.52 -3.90
C ARG A 48 9.74 -12.40 -4.74
N HIS A 49 11.01 -12.53 -4.37
CA HIS A 49 12.02 -13.34 -5.07
C HIS A 49 12.47 -14.57 -4.28
N THR A 50 11.87 -14.86 -3.12
CA THR A 50 12.24 -15.99 -2.27
C THR A 50 11.51 -17.29 -2.65
N ASP A 51 10.24 -17.20 -3.08
CA ASP A 51 9.42 -18.38 -3.44
C ASP A 51 9.34 -18.66 -4.95
N ALA A 52 9.85 -17.76 -5.79
CA ALA A 52 9.91 -18.00 -7.23
C ALA A 52 11.22 -18.74 -7.55
N PRO A 53 11.18 -19.94 -8.16
CA PRO A 53 12.41 -20.57 -8.65
C PRO A 53 13.11 -19.58 -9.58
N ALA A 54 14.43 -19.42 -9.42
CA ALA A 54 15.21 -18.52 -10.25
C ALA A 54 14.85 -18.78 -11.73
N PRO A 55 14.53 -17.75 -12.53
CA PRO A 55 14.25 -17.98 -13.94
C PRO A 55 15.48 -18.67 -14.51
N THR A 56 15.31 -19.92 -14.93
CA THR A 56 16.33 -20.66 -15.67
C THR A 56 16.72 -19.75 -16.83
N ARG A 57 17.90 -19.13 -16.71
CA ARG A 57 18.52 -18.48 -17.85
C ARG A 57 18.85 -19.64 -18.76
N ASP A 58 17.97 -19.94 -19.70
CA ASP A 58 18.26 -20.84 -20.80
C ASP A 58 19.49 -20.25 -21.52
N PRO A 59 20.67 -20.88 -21.47
CA PRO A 59 21.84 -20.40 -22.20
C PRO A 59 21.66 -20.51 -23.73
N ALA A 60 20.50 -20.99 -24.18
CA ALA A 60 20.19 -21.27 -25.58
C ALA A 60 19.40 -20.16 -26.30
N LYS A 61 19.15 -19.00 -25.67
CA LYS A 61 18.47 -17.87 -26.32
C LYS A 61 19.23 -16.54 -26.21
N SER A 62 20.54 -16.59 -26.46
CA SER A 62 21.31 -15.44 -26.93
C SER A 62 21.90 -15.67 -28.32
N SER A 63 21.33 -16.60 -29.10
CA SER A 63 21.51 -16.67 -30.55
C SER A 63 20.63 -15.61 -31.22
N HIS A 64 21.02 -14.35 -31.06
CA HIS A 64 20.85 -13.35 -32.11
C HIS A 64 22.17 -13.42 -32.90
N GLY A 65 22.23 -14.19 -33.99
CA GLY A 65 21.99 -13.62 -35.31
C GLY A 65 23.09 -12.59 -35.56
N GLY A 66 24.27 -12.96 -36.08
CA GLY A 66 24.40 -13.55 -37.39
C GLY A 66 24.25 -12.50 -38.51
N ASP A 67 24.72 -11.28 -38.27
CA ASP A 67 24.70 -10.16 -39.22
C ASP A 67 26.13 -9.59 -39.41
N ASP A 68 27.09 -10.48 -39.68
CA ASP A 68 28.37 -10.14 -40.27
C ASP A 68 28.15 -9.73 -41.73
N ASN A 69 27.94 -8.43 -41.96
CA ASN A 69 27.99 -7.83 -43.29
C ASN A 69 29.44 -7.36 -43.59
N PRO A 70 30.23 -8.07 -44.42
CA PRO A 70 31.60 -7.65 -44.76
C PRO A 70 31.67 -6.53 -45.81
N ALA A 71 30.58 -5.83 -46.13
CA ALA A 71 30.51 -4.97 -47.32
C ALA A 71 30.89 -3.48 -47.14
N GLU A 72 31.27 -3.00 -45.95
CA GLU A 72 31.60 -1.57 -45.74
C GLU A 72 33.11 -1.23 -45.88
N SER A 73 33.90 -2.10 -46.52
CA SER A 73 35.35 -1.89 -46.70
C SER A 73 35.76 -1.30 -48.06
N LYS A 74 34.81 -0.78 -48.86
CA LYS A 74 35.09 -0.30 -50.23
C LYS A 74 34.94 1.19 -50.49
N GLU A 75 34.67 2.03 -49.49
CA GLU A 75 34.52 3.49 -49.73
C GLU A 75 35.64 4.38 -49.15
N ALA A 76 36.65 3.81 -48.48
CA ALA A 76 37.77 4.59 -47.92
C ALA A 76 38.97 4.83 -48.87
N ARG A 77 38.77 4.72 -50.20
CA ARG A 77 39.82 4.99 -51.20
C ARG A 77 39.24 5.63 -52.45
N GLN A 78 38.78 6.87 -52.36
CA GLN A 78 38.91 7.88 -53.43
C GLN A 78 39.12 9.25 -52.80
#